data_AF-A0A1T4QW21-F1
#
_entry.id   AF-A0A1T4QW21-F1
#
_cell.length_a   1.000
_cell.length_b   1.000
_cell.length_c   1.000
_cell.angle_alpha   90.00
_cell.angle_beta   90.00
_cell.angle_gamma   90.00
#
_symmetry.space_group_name_H-M   'P 1'
#
loop_
_entity.id
_entity.type
_entity.pdbx_description
1 polymer ?
#
loop_
_entity_poly.entity_id
_entity_poly.type
_entity_poly.pdbx_seq_one_letter_code
_entity_poly.pdbx_strand_id
1 'polypeptide(L)' 'MAKINPKLILELIESGMSRRQICSSRHVSPHTVSEVKQIAEKNNITTK' A
#
# COMPACT_ATOMS: atom_id res chain seq x y z
N MET A 1 -17.48 2.42 6.34
CA MET A 1 -16.06 2.15 6.67
C MET A 1 -15.47 1.38 5.50
N ALA A 2 -14.74 2.05 4.58
CA ALA A 2 -14.13 1.36 3.45
C ALA A 2 -13.07 0.39 3.97
N LYS A 3 -13.25 -0.90 3.70
CA LYS A 3 -12.32 -1.96 4.14
C LYS A 3 -11.02 -1.78 3.34
N ILE A 4 -9.92 -1.48 4.04
CA ILE A 4 -8.63 -1.26 3.40
C ILE A 4 -8.11 -2.61 2.88
N ASN A 5 -7.75 -2.66 1.60
CA ASN A 5 -7.17 -3.86 0.99
C ASN A 5 -5.64 -3.70 0.91
N PRO A 6 -4.85 -4.34 1.80
CA PRO A 6 -3.40 -4.21 1.81
C PRO A 6 -2.73 -4.80 0.55
N LYS A 7 -3.31 -5.84 -0.06
CA LYS A 7 -2.81 -6.41 -1.32
C LYS A 7 -2.84 -5.38 -2.43
N LEU A 8 -3.96 -4.66 -2.56
CA LEU A 8 -4.13 -3.60 -3.55
C LEU A 8 -3.17 -2.41 -3.31
N ILE A 9 -2.91 -2.06 -2.05
CA ILE A 9 -1.91 -1.02 -1.73
C ILE A 9 -0.52 -1.46 -2.19
N LEU A 10 -0.16 -2.72 -1.94
CA LEU A 10 1.14 -3.26 -2.33
C LEU A 10 1.29 -3.32 -3.86
N GLU A 11 0.26 -3.75 -4.59
CA GLU A 11 0.23 -3.73 -6.06
C GLU A 11 0.47 -2.30 -6.61
N LEU A 12 -0.14 -1.29 -6.00
CA LEU A 12 0.05 0.11 -6.40
C LEU A 12 1.46 0.61 -6.10
N ILE A 13 2.06 0.21 -4.98
CA ILE A 13 3.45 0.52 -4.65
C ILE A 13 4.38 -0.11 -5.70
N GLU A 14 4.18 -1.40 -6.01
CA GLU A 14 4.97 -2.13 -7.00
C GLU A 14 4.82 -1.56 -8.42
N SER A 15 3.65 -0.98 -8.75
CA SER A 15 3.43 -0.24 -10.00
C SER A 15 4.17 1.10 -10.10
N GLY A 16 4.92 1.48 -9.05
CA GLY A 16 5.68 2.73 -9.00
C GLY A 16 4.85 3.95 -8.54
N MET A 17 3.63 3.74 -8.06
CA MET A 17 2.76 4.82 -7.62
C MET A 17 3.27 5.42 -6.30
N SER A 18 3.33 6.75 -6.22
CA SER A 18 3.81 7.41 -5.00
C SER A 18 2.82 7.27 -3.84
N ARG A 19 3.34 7.32 -2.61
CA ARG A 19 2.52 7.30 -1.38
C ARG A 19 1.38 8.31 -1.42
N ARG A 20 1.63 9.53 -1.92
CA ARG A 20 0.64 10.60 -2.01
C ARG A 20 -0.50 10.25 -2.98
N GLN A 21 -0.17 9.67 -4.13
CA GLN A 21 -1.16 9.22 -5.11
C GLN A 21 -2.02 8.09 -4.54
N ILE A 22 -1.41 7.13 -3.83
CA ILE A 22 -2.14 6.02 -3.18
C ILE A 22 -3.10 6.55 -2.11
N CYS A 23 -2.64 7.46 -1.24
CA CYS A 23 -3.48 8.07 -0.20
C CYS A 23 -4.69 8.78 -0.82
N SER A 24 -4.47 9.54 -1.90
CA SER A 24 -5.53 10.27 -2.60
C SER A 24 -6.50 9.34 -3.33
N SER A 25 -6.00 8.28 -3.98
CA SER A 25 -6.82 7.36 -4.79
C SER A 25 -7.63 6.39 -3.94
N ARG A 26 -7.08 5.94 -2.81
CA ARG A 26 -7.70 4.92 -1.95
C ARG A 26 -8.31 5.48 -0.68
N HIS A 27 -8.21 6.79 -0.45
CA HIS A 27 -8.64 7.44 0.79
C HIS A 27 -8.05 6.76 2.03
N VAL A 28 -6.79 6.36 1.94
CA VAL A 28 -6.04 5.68 3.00
C VAL A 28 -5.04 6.61 3.63
N SER A 29 -4.75 6.39 4.91
CA SER A 29 -3.75 7.19 5.61
C SER A 29 -2.34 6.88 5.08
N PRO A 30 -1.42 7.87 5.08
CA PRO A 30 -0.02 7.65 4.71
C PRO A 30 0.69 6.69 5.67
N HIS A 31 0.25 6.61 6.93
CA HIS A 31 0.73 5.64 7.90
C HIS A 31 0.41 4.22 7.44
N THR A 32 -0.83 3.95 7.03
CA THR A 32 -1.26 2.65 6.52
C THR A 32 -0.45 2.21 5.30
N VAL A 33 -0.20 3.11 4.35
CA VAL A 33 0.64 2.78 3.17
C VAL A 33 2.06 2.41 3.59
N SER A 34 2.61 3.12 4.58
CA SER A 34 3.96 2.86 5.09
C SER A 34 4.04 1.53 5.84
N GLU A 35 3.03 1.22 6.65
CA GLU A 35 2.93 -0.05 7.38
C GLU A 35 2.80 -1.24 6.43
N VAL A 36 1.93 -1.16 5.41
CA VAL A 36 1.83 -2.21 4.38
C VAL A 36 3.16 -2.44 3.68
N LYS A 37 3.86 -1.36 3.32
CA LYS A 37 5.18 -1.45 2.70
C LYS A 37 6.21 -2.13 3.61
N GLN A 38 6.30 -1.70 4.86
CA GLN A 38 7.24 -2.26 5.84
C GLN A 38 6.96 -3.73 6.14
N ILE A 39 5.69 -4.11 6.29
CA ILE A 39 5.28 -5.49 6.49
C ILE A 39 5.65 -6.34 5.27
N ALA A 40 5.42 -5.83 4.06
CA ALA A 40 5.77 -6.55 2.84
C ALA A 40 7.29 -6.76 2.72
N GLU A 41 8.08 -5.71 2.93
CA GLU A 41 9.55 -5.79 2.92
C GLU A 41 10.09 -6.75 3.98
N LYS A 42 9.59 -6.65 5.22
CA LYS A 42 10.03 -7.51 6.33
C LYS A 42 9.76 -8.99 6.08
N ASN A 43 8.66 -9.30 5.41
CA ASN A 43 8.22 -10.68 5.15
C ASN A 43 8.57 -11.18 3.74
N ASN A 44 9.29 -10.39 2.93
CA ASN A 44 9.55 -10.67 1.52
C ASN A 44 8.25 -10.97 0.72
N ILE A 45 7.14 -10.31 1.07
CA ILE A 45 5.87 -10.45 0.36
C ILE A 45 5.93 -9.57 -0.88
N THR A 46 5.64 -10.17 -2.04
CA THR A 46 5.50 -9.46 -3.32
C THR A 46 4.15 -9.81 -3.95
N THR A 47 3.66 -8.98 -4.88
CA THR A 47 2.34 -9.20 -5.51
C THR A 47 2.39 -9.96 -6.84
N LYS A 48 3.56 -10.48 -7.23
CA LYS A 48 3.77 -11.30 -8.43
C LYS A 48 3.32 -12.75 -8.26
#